data_AF-A0A7G8W878-F1
#
_entry.id   AF-A0A7G8W878-F1
#
_cell.length_a   1.000
_cell.length_b   1.000
_cell.length_c   1.000
_cell.angle_alpha   90.00
_cell.angle_beta   90.00
_cell.angle_gamma   90.00
#
_symmetry.space_group_name_H-M   'P 1'
#
loop_
_entity.id
_entity.type
_entity.pdbx_description
1 polymer ?
#
loop_
_entity_poly.entity_id
_entity_poly.type
_entity_poly.pdbx_seq_one_letter_code
_entity_poly.pdbx_strand_id
1 'polypeptide(L)'
;MKKLILLSLVFFTVFSCGDEVKFNTPAFQGDRENALWRAKAFSASVEANGYLTITGTSNYETVELIVPSVIESEFNVGEIDVVEAKYTDGFGTEFSTTNTPDESVSVYPELGKIIIEEIDVVNKTFTGTYRFLAFDASGMNSVGFTNGIFYKVPLISGTLPTDPITCVDVEASVETAYLAYEAASLEDGLGFINSDVFAAACNAYSEALTLQFAICGDPDGTLQELIESLEFIESFGDCEISCEMAMENVVEAESQYSTATIGNYIEKCTQYAFYLQQQIDICGDEDGSIQMLIDSLDCGDNDVDGVPNVFENFNGDTAGNLDDDDTDGDGIPNYLDDDDDDDGVLTIFEAKDADGNPIDTDGDGDFDYLDADDDGDLILTINESSDPNGDGNPDDAVDTDNDGVPDYLQA
;
A
#
# COMPACT_ATOMS: atom_id res chain seq x y z
N MET A 1 56.13 -9.13 -91.95
CA MET A 1 55.87 -10.48 -91.40
C MET A 1 54.89 -10.32 -90.25
N LYS A 2 53.61 -10.68 -90.46
CA LYS A 2 52.81 -11.67 -89.70
C LYS A 2 52.80 -11.45 -88.17
N LYS A 3 51.67 -10.95 -87.64
CA LYS A 3 50.63 -11.69 -86.86
C LYS A 3 50.90 -11.52 -85.34
N LEU A 4 49.98 -11.27 -84.40
CA LEU A 4 48.55 -11.55 -84.20
C LEU A 4 48.01 -10.52 -83.16
N ILE A 5 46.88 -9.83 -83.39
CA ILE A 5 45.49 -10.09 -82.90
C ILE A 5 45.18 -9.59 -81.47
N LEU A 6 44.22 -8.64 -81.43
CA LEU A 6 43.18 -8.29 -80.43
C LEU A 6 43.47 -8.39 -78.92
N LEU A 7 43.24 -7.29 -78.20
CA LEU A 7 42.08 -7.20 -77.28
C LEU A 7 41.76 -5.73 -76.92
N SER A 8 40.55 -5.31 -77.31
CA SER A 8 39.76 -4.18 -76.79
C SER A 8 38.71 -4.77 -75.83
N LEU A 9 38.16 -3.96 -74.91
CA LEU A 9 37.49 -4.29 -73.62
C LEU A 9 38.51 -4.38 -72.48
N VAL A 10 38.41 -3.61 -71.38
CA VAL A 10 37.28 -3.55 -70.45
C VAL A 10 37.16 -2.14 -69.86
N PHE A 11 36.15 -1.38 -70.30
CA PHE A 11 35.52 -0.32 -69.51
C PHE A 11 34.12 -0.85 -69.21
N PHE A 12 34.02 -1.72 -68.21
CA PHE A 12 32.75 -2.30 -67.75
C PHE A 12 32.56 -1.84 -66.30
N THR A 13 31.84 -0.73 -66.20
CA THR A 13 30.80 -0.47 -65.19
C THR A 13 31.02 -1.11 -63.81
N VAL A 14 31.49 -0.26 -62.90
CA VAL A 14 31.17 -0.36 -61.48
C VAL A 14 29.66 -0.09 -61.33
N PHE A 15 28.85 -1.13 -61.52
CA PHE A 15 27.53 -1.18 -60.89
C PHE A 15 27.76 -1.76 -59.50
N SER A 16 27.94 -0.85 -58.55
CA SER A 16 27.64 -1.13 -57.15
C SER A 16 26.14 -1.42 -57.11
N CYS A 17 25.75 -2.68 -57.00
CA CYS A 17 24.44 -3.03 -56.43
C CYS A 17 24.51 -2.61 -54.96
N GLY A 18 24.18 -1.36 -54.67
CA GLY A 18 23.57 -1.07 -53.38
C GLY A 18 22.20 -1.73 -53.44
N ASP A 19 22.02 -2.83 -52.72
CA ASP A 19 20.70 -3.38 -52.45
C ASP A 19 19.96 -2.36 -51.56
N GLU A 20 19.43 -1.30 -52.17
CA GLU A 20 18.31 -0.57 -51.59
C GLU A 20 17.08 -1.47 -51.68
N VAL A 21 16.90 -2.32 -50.68
CA VAL A 21 15.63 -2.98 -50.45
C VAL A 21 14.63 -1.92 -49.97
N LYS A 22 14.01 -1.22 -50.92
CA LYS A 22 12.76 -0.50 -50.67
C LYS A 22 11.69 -1.54 -50.34
N PHE A 23 11.48 -1.81 -49.06
CA PHE A 23 10.38 -2.65 -48.58
C PHE A 23 9.05 -1.99 -48.97
N ASN A 24 8.29 -2.64 -49.85
CA ASN A 24 6.98 -2.15 -50.29
C ASN A 24 5.85 -3.13 -49.91
N THR A 25 5.96 -3.76 -48.73
CA THR A 25 4.93 -4.63 -48.20
C THR A 25 4.98 -4.60 -46.67
N PRO A 26 3.82 -4.49 -45.99
CA PRO A 26 3.75 -4.72 -44.55
C PRO A 26 4.43 -6.04 -44.18
N ALA A 27 5.15 -6.05 -43.06
CA ALA A 27 5.95 -7.19 -42.66
C ALA A 27 6.16 -7.22 -41.14
N PHE A 28 6.34 -8.42 -40.60
CA PHE A 28 6.89 -8.64 -39.26
C PHE A 28 7.88 -9.79 -39.41
N GLN A 29 9.16 -9.55 -39.13
CA GLN A 29 10.24 -10.51 -39.30
C GLN A 29 11.44 -10.19 -38.41
N GLY A 30 12.31 -11.16 -38.19
CA GLY A 30 13.59 -11.00 -37.51
C GLY A 30 14.46 -12.25 -37.66
N ASP A 31 15.71 -12.20 -37.24
CA ASP A 31 16.61 -13.34 -37.24
C ASP A 31 16.55 -14.05 -35.89
N ARG A 32 15.96 -15.26 -35.88
CA ARG A 32 15.96 -16.15 -34.72
C ARG A 32 17.09 -17.17 -34.89
N GLU A 33 18.03 -17.20 -33.95
CA GLU A 33 19.19 -18.13 -34.00
C GLU A 33 19.96 -18.09 -35.33
N ASN A 34 20.14 -16.90 -35.92
CA ASN A 34 20.76 -16.67 -37.24
C ASN A 34 19.94 -17.21 -38.44
N ALA A 35 18.67 -17.57 -38.25
CA ALA A 35 17.75 -17.93 -39.31
C ALA A 35 16.63 -16.90 -39.44
N LEU A 36 16.31 -16.52 -40.68
CA LEU A 36 15.22 -15.59 -40.94
C LEU A 36 13.88 -16.20 -40.48
N TRP A 37 13.26 -15.57 -39.50
CA TRP A 37 11.91 -15.79 -39.04
C TRP A 37 11.00 -14.72 -39.64
N ARG A 38 9.88 -15.14 -40.25
CA ARG A 38 8.91 -14.23 -40.85
C ARG A 38 7.49 -14.63 -40.43
N ALA A 39 6.77 -13.67 -39.89
CA ALA A 39 5.36 -13.83 -39.56
C ALA A 39 4.53 -13.99 -40.84
N LYS A 40 3.53 -14.88 -40.78
CA LYS A 40 2.50 -15.06 -41.81
C LYS A 40 1.27 -14.20 -41.55
N ALA A 41 1.02 -13.89 -40.28
CA ALA A 41 0.01 -12.97 -39.81
C ALA A 41 0.64 -12.04 -38.77
N PHE A 42 0.21 -10.79 -38.74
CA PHE A 42 0.68 -9.82 -37.77
C PHE A 42 -0.40 -8.78 -37.51
N SER A 43 -0.42 -8.25 -36.30
CA SER A 43 -1.43 -7.33 -35.83
C SER A 43 -0.94 -6.56 -34.63
N ALA A 44 -1.55 -5.40 -34.38
CA ALA A 44 -1.40 -4.68 -33.14
C ALA A 44 -2.75 -4.61 -32.40
N SER A 45 -2.69 -4.53 -31.08
CA SER A 45 -3.81 -4.23 -30.21
C SER A 45 -3.43 -3.20 -29.17
N VAL A 46 -4.35 -2.27 -28.88
CA VAL A 46 -4.21 -1.36 -27.74
C VAL A 46 -5.20 -1.80 -26.67
N GLU A 47 -4.69 -2.06 -25.47
CA GLU A 47 -5.46 -2.49 -24.32
C GLU A 47 -6.12 -1.31 -23.60
N ALA A 48 -7.01 -1.60 -22.65
CA ALA A 48 -7.76 -0.56 -21.92
C ALA A 48 -6.86 0.31 -21.03
N ASN A 49 -5.73 -0.24 -20.56
CA ASN A 49 -4.68 0.46 -19.83
C ASN A 49 -3.77 1.31 -20.75
N GLY A 50 -3.97 1.29 -22.07
CA GLY A 50 -3.16 2.03 -23.04
C GLY A 50 -1.93 1.27 -23.57
N TYR A 51 -1.69 0.03 -23.12
CA TYR A 51 -0.54 -0.75 -23.55
C TYR A 51 -0.72 -1.19 -25.00
N LEU A 52 0.38 -1.17 -25.74
CA LEU A 52 0.43 -1.60 -27.14
C LEU A 52 1.10 -2.98 -27.21
N THR A 53 0.35 -3.93 -27.74
CA THR A 53 0.87 -5.27 -28.07
C THR A 53 0.97 -5.41 -29.58
N ILE A 54 2.19 -5.66 -30.09
CA ILE A 54 2.45 -5.97 -31.49
C ILE A 54 2.77 -7.45 -31.62
N THR A 55 1.91 -8.18 -32.32
CA THR A 55 1.99 -9.63 -32.46
C THR A 55 2.38 -10.01 -33.88
N GLY A 56 3.33 -10.93 -34.01
CA GLY A 56 3.63 -11.65 -35.24
C GLY A 56 3.46 -13.16 -35.04
N THR A 57 2.75 -13.83 -35.94
CA THR A 57 2.54 -15.28 -35.88
C THR A 57 3.00 -15.97 -37.15
N SER A 58 3.76 -17.05 -37.02
CA SER A 58 4.19 -17.91 -38.12
C SER A 58 3.90 -19.38 -37.83
N ASN A 59 2.94 -19.96 -38.55
CA ASN A 59 2.42 -21.31 -38.29
C ASN A 59 1.84 -21.45 -36.88
N TYR A 60 2.62 -21.99 -35.95
CA TYR A 60 2.28 -22.22 -34.54
C TYR A 60 3.20 -21.44 -33.59
N GLU A 61 4.12 -20.64 -34.13
CA GLU A 61 5.04 -19.83 -33.35
C GLU A 61 4.55 -18.37 -33.31
N THR A 62 4.71 -17.71 -32.18
CA THR A 62 4.25 -16.33 -31.97
C THR A 62 5.35 -15.49 -31.33
N VAL A 63 5.49 -14.25 -31.78
CA VAL A 63 6.27 -13.19 -31.14
C VAL A 63 5.31 -12.09 -30.71
N GLU A 64 5.38 -11.65 -29.47
CA GLU A 64 4.59 -10.56 -28.91
C GLU A 64 5.55 -9.51 -28.34
N LEU A 65 5.32 -8.25 -28.70
CA LEU A 65 6.08 -7.10 -28.21
C LEU A 65 5.11 -6.19 -27.47
N ILE A 66 5.31 -6.01 -26.18
CA ILE A 66 4.40 -5.28 -25.29
C ILE A 66 5.14 -4.03 -24.80
N VAL A 67 4.53 -2.86 -24.99
CA VAL A 67 5.05 -1.57 -24.50
C VAL A 67 3.95 -0.79 -23.76
N PRO A 68 4.30 0.01 -22.75
CA PRO A 68 3.33 0.64 -21.85
C PRO A 68 2.61 1.84 -22.46
N SER A 69 3.09 2.36 -23.60
CA SER A 69 2.48 3.53 -24.23
C SER A 69 2.59 3.51 -25.76
N VAL A 70 1.58 4.10 -26.40
CA VAL A 70 1.46 4.23 -27.85
C VAL A 70 2.20 5.49 -28.32
N ILE A 71 3.52 5.52 -28.13
CA ILE A 71 4.40 6.64 -28.50
C ILE A 71 5.57 6.17 -29.38
N GLU A 72 6.10 7.09 -30.18
CA GLU A 72 7.35 6.88 -30.92
C GLU A 72 8.52 7.02 -29.94
N SER A 73 9.02 5.88 -29.43
CA SER A 73 10.10 5.83 -28.44
C SER A 73 10.90 4.52 -28.54
N GLU A 74 12.01 4.49 -27.80
CA GLU A 74 12.79 3.28 -27.51
C GLU A 74 12.40 2.78 -26.11
N PHE A 75 12.09 1.49 -26.01
CA PHE A 75 11.72 0.80 -24.77
C PHE A 75 12.70 -0.36 -24.53
N ASN A 76 13.39 -0.36 -23.38
CA ASN A 76 14.25 -1.47 -22.98
C ASN A 76 13.38 -2.62 -22.43
N VAL A 77 13.65 -3.85 -22.86
CA VAL A 77 12.87 -5.03 -22.43
C VAL A 77 13.57 -5.71 -21.25
N GLY A 78 12.78 -6.23 -20.31
CA GLY A 78 13.26 -7.10 -19.22
C GLY A 78 14.10 -6.41 -18.14
N GLU A 79 14.20 -5.08 -18.15
CA GLU A 79 14.64 -4.31 -16.99
C GLU A 79 13.51 -4.22 -15.94
N ILE A 80 12.24 -4.25 -16.40
CA ILE A 80 11.02 -4.21 -15.59
C ILE A 80 9.88 -4.95 -16.31
N ASP A 81 8.87 -5.42 -15.56
CA ASP A 81 7.81 -6.31 -16.07
C ASP A 81 6.76 -5.64 -16.99
N VAL A 82 6.82 -4.32 -17.14
CA VAL A 82 5.88 -3.56 -17.98
C VAL A 82 6.32 -3.40 -19.45
N VAL A 83 7.58 -3.71 -19.78
CA VAL A 83 8.09 -3.79 -21.15
C VAL A 83 8.57 -5.21 -21.44
N GLU A 84 7.79 -5.94 -22.23
CA GLU A 84 7.99 -7.38 -22.43
C GLU A 84 8.13 -7.73 -23.91
N ALA A 85 9.08 -8.60 -24.23
CA ALA A 85 9.09 -9.34 -25.49
C ALA A 85 8.95 -10.83 -25.20
N LYS A 86 7.91 -11.43 -25.79
CA LYS A 86 7.55 -12.82 -25.60
C LYS A 86 7.66 -13.60 -26.89
N TYR A 87 8.11 -14.85 -26.78
CA TYR A 87 8.11 -15.82 -27.86
C TYR A 87 7.46 -17.12 -27.39
N THR A 88 6.46 -17.59 -28.15
CA THR A 88 5.83 -18.90 -27.93
C THR A 88 6.19 -19.83 -29.09
N ASP A 89 6.76 -20.99 -28.80
CA ASP A 89 7.12 -21.97 -29.81
C ASP A 89 5.93 -22.81 -30.30
N GLY A 90 6.16 -23.64 -31.32
CA GLY A 90 5.12 -24.50 -31.90
C GLY A 90 4.63 -25.64 -30.99
N PHE A 91 5.23 -25.84 -29.83
CA PHE A 91 4.81 -26.78 -28.79
C PHE A 91 4.08 -26.09 -27.63
N GLY A 92 4.00 -24.75 -27.65
CA GLY A 92 3.39 -23.94 -26.60
C GLY A 92 4.34 -23.56 -25.47
N THR A 93 5.65 -23.80 -25.61
CA THR A 93 6.64 -23.32 -24.65
C THR A 93 6.78 -21.81 -24.78
N GLU A 94 6.71 -21.09 -23.67
CA GLU A 94 6.80 -19.64 -23.62
C GLU A 94 8.18 -19.20 -23.12
N PHE A 95 8.72 -18.19 -23.79
CA PHE A 95 9.94 -17.49 -23.44
C PHE A 95 9.60 -16.03 -23.27
N SER A 96 10.01 -15.42 -22.16
CA SER A 96 9.79 -14.01 -21.88
C SER A 96 11.08 -13.32 -21.45
N THR A 97 11.19 -12.03 -21.76
CA THR A 97 12.21 -11.15 -21.20
C THR A 97 12.00 -10.85 -19.72
N THR A 98 10.83 -11.13 -19.14
CA THR A 98 10.58 -10.98 -17.69
C THR A 98 10.99 -12.20 -16.89
N ASN A 99 11.30 -13.34 -17.55
CA ASN A 99 11.82 -14.51 -16.86
C ASN A 99 13.29 -14.31 -16.49
N THR A 100 13.60 -14.42 -15.19
CA THR A 100 14.97 -14.33 -14.68
C THR A 100 15.83 -15.50 -15.18
N PRO A 101 17.02 -15.24 -15.75
CA PRO A 101 17.95 -16.30 -16.12
C PRO A 101 18.46 -17.04 -14.88
N ASP A 102 18.70 -18.33 -15.02
CA ASP A 102 19.42 -19.08 -13.98
C ASP A 102 20.85 -18.53 -13.86
N GLU A 103 21.35 -18.36 -12.63
CA GLU A 103 22.68 -17.82 -12.36
C GLU A 103 23.81 -18.60 -13.07
N SER A 104 23.61 -19.90 -13.33
CA SER A 104 24.57 -20.74 -14.06
C SER A 104 24.59 -20.47 -15.57
N VAL A 105 23.59 -19.78 -16.10
CA VAL A 105 23.45 -19.41 -17.51
C VAL A 105 23.95 -17.99 -17.76
N SER A 106 23.44 -17.01 -17.00
CA SER A 106 23.82 -15.60 -17.13
C SER A 106 23.41 -14.81 -15.89
N VAL A 107 24.30 -13.94 -15.39
CA VAL A 107 24.01 -13.11 -14.21
C VAL A 107 23.42 -11.74 -14.62
N TYR A 108 23.83 -11.18 -15.77
CA TYR A 108 23.35 -9.88 -16.26
C TYR A 108 23.22 -9.87 -17.80
N PRO A 109 22.18 -10.51 -18.36
CA PRO A 109 21.96 -10.48 -19.81
C PRO A 109 21.48 -9.10 -20.28
N GLU A 110 22.01 -8.59 -21.39
CA GLU A 110 21.34 -7.53 -22.13
C GLU A 110 20.13 -8.12 -22.86
N LEU A 111 18.93 -7.85 -22.36
CA LEU A 111 17.70 -8.47 -22.84
C LEU A 111 17.15 -7.83 -24.10
N GLY A 112 17.51 -6.58 -24.42
CA GLY A 112 17.27 -5.95 -25.72
C GLY A 112 16.33 -4.74 -25.66
N LYS A 113 15.62 -4.47 -26.76
CA LYS A 113 14.73 -3.32 -26.89
C LYS A 113 13.67 -3.45 -27.98
N ILE A 114 12.59 -2.69 -27.80
CA ILE A 114 11.53 -2.45 -28.77
C ILE A 114 11.58 -0.96 -29.14
N ILE A 115 11.64 -0.64 -30.43
CA ILE A 115 11.68 0.73 -30.92
C ILE A 115 10.47 0.96 -31.81
N ILE A 116 9.62 1.92 -31.45
CA ILE A 116 8.53 2.40 -32.30
C ILE A 116 9.03 3.64 -33.05
N GLU A 117 9.17 3.52 -34.36
CA GLU A 117 9.74 4.56 -35.22
C GLU A 117 8.68 5.43 -35.88
N GLU A 118 7.50 4.88 -36.18
CA GLU A 118 6.40 5.60 -36.81
C GLU A 118 5.04 5.03 -36.39
N ILE A 119 4.15 5.93 -35.99
CA ILE A 119 2.73 5.64 -35.74
C ILE A 119 1.89 6.38 -36.79
N ASP A 120 1.42 5.65 -37.81
CA ASP A 120 0.51 6.22 -38.81
C ASP A 120 -0.91 6.26 -38.25
N VAL A 121 -1.30 7.39 -37.67
CA VAL A 121 -2.62 7.60 -37.05
C VAL A 121 -3.78 7.51 -38.05
N VAL A 122 -3.53 7.77 -39.34
CA VAL A 122 -4.54 7.77 -40.40
C VAL A 122 -4.85 6.34 -40.82
N ASN A 123 -3.81 5.56 -41.08
CA ASN A 123 -3.93 4.16 -41.50
C ASN A 123 -3.96 3.18 -40.32
N LYS A 124 -3.72 3.68 -39.09
CA LYS A 124 -3.64 2.91 -37.84
C LYS A 124 -2.60 1.79 -37.94
N THR A 125 -1.38 2.14 -38.36
CA THR A 125 -0.29 1.18 -38.52
C THR A 125 0.96 1.58 -37.76
N PHE A 126 1.70 0.58 -37.28
CA PHE A 126 2.95 0.75 -36.52
C PHE A 126 4.14 0.26 -37.33
N THR A 127 5.24 1.01 -37.26
CA THR A 127 6.53 0.67 -37.86
C THR A 127 7.64 0.85 -36.84
N GLY A 128 8.61 -0.06 -36.85
CA GLY A 128 9.75 0.00 -35.96
C GLY A 128 10.61 -1.25 -35.98
N THR A 129 11.49 -1.35 -35.00
CA THR A 129 12.48 -2.42 -34.89
C THR A 129 12.46 -3.06 -33.51
N TYR A 130 13.00 -4.27 -33.43
CA TYR A 130 13.12 -4.98 -32.16
C TYR A 130 14.34 -5.90 -32.13
N ARG A 131 14.88 -6.11 -30.93
CA ARG A 131 15.88 -7.13 -30.62
C ARG A 131 15.57 -7.59 -29.21
N PHE A 132 15.54 -8.89 -28.96
CA PHE A 132 15.44 -9.36 -27.58
C PHE A 132 16.12 -10.71 -27.35
N LEU A 133 16.41 -11.01 -26.09
CA LEU A 133 16.80 -12.32 -25.57
C LEU A 133 15.81 -12.68 -24.45
N ALA A 134 15.03 -13.74 -24.63
CA ALA A 134 14.00 -14.17 -23.70
C ALA A 134 14.33 -15.55 -23.13
N PHE A 135 13.96 -15.81 -21.88
CA PHE A 135 14.20 -17.07 -21.17
C PHE A 135 12.90 -17.83 -20.94
N ASP A 136 12.96 -19.16 -20.87
CA ASP A 136 11.81 -19.95 -20.42
C ASP A 136 11.59 -19.81 -18.91
N ALA A 137 10.49 -20.37 -18.41
CA ALA A 137 10.15 -20.32 -16.98
C ALA A 137 11.21 -20.96 -16.06
N SER A 138 12.15 -21.74 -16.59
CA SER A 138 13.24 -22.33 -15.80
C SER A 138 14.49 -21.45 -15.77
N GLY A 139 14.57 -20.40 -16.58
CA GLY A 139 15.77 -19.58 -16.76
C GLY A 139 16.91 -20.31 -17.49
N MET A 140 16.77 -21.60 -17.81
CA MET A 140 17.83 -22.45 -18.34
C MET A 140 17.93 -22.41 -19.87
N ASN A 141 16.82 -22.14 -20.56
CA ASN A 141 16.79 -22.07 -22.01
C ASN A 141 16.43 -20.66 -22.45
N SER A 142 17.01 -20.21 -23.56
CA SER A 142 16.76 -18.88 -24.10
C SER A 142 16.53 -18.89 -25.61
N VAL A 143 15.80 -17.88 -26.07
CA VAL A 143 15.55 -17.61 -27.49
C VAL A 143 15.85 -16.15 -27.76
N GLY A 144 16.71 -15.91 -28.75
CA GLY A 144 17.10 -14.57 -29.18
C GLY A 144 16.55 -14.21 -30.55
N PHE A 145 16.03 -12.98 -30.67
CA PHE A 145 15.71 -12.34 -31.93
C PHE A 145 16.63 -11.14 -32.16
N THR A 146 17.20 -11.06 -33.37
CA THR A 146 18.05 -9.94 -33.81
C THR A 146 17.56 -9.40 -35.14
N ASN A 147 17.92 -8.16 -35.48
CA ASN A 147 17.51 -7.50 -36.73
C ASN A 147 15.98 -7.54 -36.95
N GLY A 148 15.20 -7.48 -35.87
CA GLY A 148 13.75 -7.54 -35.91
C GLY A 148 13.16 -6.25 -36.49
N ILE A 149 12.18 -6.38 -37.38
CA ILE A 149 11.47 -5.28 -38.03
C ILE A 149 9.99 -5.62 -38.05
N PHE A 150 9.17 -4.66 -37.63
CA PHE A 150 7.75 -4.61 -37.93
C PHE A 150 7.48 -3.36 -38.78
N TYR A 151 6.85 -3.53 -39.93
CA TYR A 151 6.61 -2.47 -40.90
C TYR A 151 5.13 -2.43 -41.25
N LYS A 152 4.48 -1.31 -40.96
CA LYS A 152 3.04 -1.08 -41.21
C LYS A 152 2.14 -2.20 -40.65
N VAL A 153 2.39 -2.64 -39.42
CA VAL A 153 1.54 -3.61 -38.73
C VAL A 153 0.22 -2.94 -38.35
N PRO A 154 -0.95 -3.46 -38.74
CA PRO A 154 -2.22 -2.77 -38.53
C PRO A 154 -2.78 -3.01 -37.13
N LEU A 155 -3.39 -1.96 -36.55
CA LEU A 155 -4.22 -2.05 -35.35
C LEU A 155 -5.54 -2.77 -35.68
N ILE A 156 -5.79 -3.91 -35.05
CA ILE A 156 -7.02 -4.70 -35.27
C ILE A 156 -7.98 -4.69 -34.08
N SER A 157 -7.48 -4.31 -32.89
CA SER A 157 -8.24 -4.25 -31.65
C SER A 157 -7.83 -3.03 -30.83
N GLY A 158 -8.77 -2.42 -30.12
CA GLY A 158 -8.54 -1.17 -29.39
C GLY A 158 -8.58 0.09 -30.27
N THR A 159 -8.23 1.22 -29.66
CA THR A 159 -8.17 2.53 -30.32
C THR A 159 -6.88 3.24 -29.99
N LEU A 160 -6.32 3.97 -30.95
CA LEU A 160 -5.20 4.86 -30.66
C LEU A 160 -5.64 5.90 -29.61
N PRO A 161 -4.90 6.06 -28.51
CA PRO A 161 -5.20 7.06 -27.50
C PRO A 161 -5.12 8.46 -28.11
N THR A 162 -6.04 9.35 -27.72
CA THR A 162 -6.02 10.76 -28.14
C THR A 162 -4.94 11.56 -27.43
N ASP A 163 -4.53 11.07 -26.26
CA ASP A 163 -3.49 11.65 -25.42
C ASP A 163 -2.65 10.48 -24.88
N PRO A 164 -1.60 10.06 -25.60
CA PRO A 164 -0.76 8.96 -25.16
C PRO A 164 0.09 9.39 -23.96
N ILE A 165 0.31 8.48 -23.02
CA ILE A 165 1.13 8.75 -21.84
C ILE A 165 2.56 9.03 -22.29
N THR A 166 3.08 10.20 -21.95
CA THR A 166 4.45 10.64 -22.25
C THR A 166 5.31 10.66 -21.00
N CYS A 167 6.61 10.87 -21.19
CA CYS A 167 7.55 11.03 -20.08
C CYS A 167 7.14 12.17 -19.12
N VAL A 168 6.61 13.28 -19.64
CA VAL A 168 6.17 14.42 -18.81
C VAL A 168 4.98 14.05 -17.92
N ASP A 169 4.09 13.18 -18.42
CA ASP A 169 2.89 12.76 -17.67
C ASP A 169 3.25 11.82 -16.51
N VAL A 170 4.21 10.92 -16.74
CA VAL A 170 4.70 10.02 -15.68
C VAL A 170 5.56 10.75 -14.67
N GLU A 171 6.39 11.72 -15.08
CA GLU A 171 7.12 12.60 -14.14
C GLU A 171 6.16 13.35 -13.21
N ALA A 172 5.04 13.87 -13.72
CA ALA A 172 4.02 14.53 -12.90
C ALA A 172 3.27 13.53 -11.98
N SER A 173 3.09 12.29 -12.44
CA SER A 173 2.47 11.23 -11.64
C SER A 173 3.38 10.79 -10.49
N VAL A 174 4.69 10.69 -10.73
CA VAL A 174 5.71 10.40 -9.71
C VAL A 174 5.73 11.48 -8.64
N GLU A 175 5.74 12.76 -9.02
CA GLU A 175 5.67 13.87 -8.06
C GLU A 175 4.41 13.78 -7.16
N THR A 176 3.26 13.43 -7.76
CA THR A 176 2.02 13.27 -7.00
C THR A 176 2.09 12.10 -6.03
N ALA A 177 2.63 10.96 -6.46
CA ALA A 177 2.78 9.78 -5.63
C ALA A 177 3.81 9.98 -4.51
N TYR A 178 4.90 10.70 -4.80
CA TYR A 178 5.92 11.07 -3.82
C TYR A 178 5.35 11.91 -2.68
N LEU A 179 4.56 12.95 -2.99
CA LEU A 179 3.91 13.76 -1.96
C LEU A 179 2.95 12.95 -1.06
N ALA A 180 2.28 11.95 -1.63
CA ALA A 180 1.42 11.05 -0.85
C ALA A 180 2.26 10.12 0.05
N TYR A 181 3.38 9.60 -0.46
CA TYR A 181 4.34 8.81 0.31
C TYR A 181 4.94 9.62 1.47
N GLU A 182 5.41 10.84 1.22
CA GLU A 182 5.94 11.73 2.26
C GLU A 182 4.88 12.03 3.33
N ALA A 183 3.65 12.34 2.92
CA ALA A 183 2.56 12.59 3.86
C ALA A 183 2.23 11.36 4.73
N ALA A 184 2.30 10.15 4.16
CA ALA A 184 2.08 8.91 4.90
C ALA A 184 3.24 8.55 5.85
N SER A 185 4.44 9.08 5.59
CA SER A 185 5.62 8.92 6.45
C SER A 185 5.72 9.93 7.61
N LEU A 186 4.74 10.84 7.74
CA LEU A 186 4.58 11.78 8.87
C LEU A 186 5.81 12.61 9.23
N GLU A 187 6.27 13.42 8.27
CA GLU A 187 7.41 14.34 8.43
C GLU A 187 7.28 15.35 9.61
N ASP A 188 6.08 15.55 10.18
CA ASP A 188 5.82 16.54 11.24
C ASP A 188 5.73 15.96 12.67
N GLY A 189 5.91 14.64 12.86
CA GLY A 189 6.03 14.00 14.18
C GLY A 189 4.83 14.17 15.12
N LEU A 190 3.66 14.51 14.58
CA LEU A 190 2.41 14.70 15.34
C LEU A 190 1.38 13.69 14.83
N GLY A 191 1.29 12.54 15.49
CA GLY A 191 0.27 11.53 15.24
C GLY A 191 0.84 10.18 14.79
N PHE A 192 -0.07 9.25 14.52
CA PHE A 192 0.26 7.88 14.23
C PHE A 192 0.50 7.64 12.73
N ILE A 193 1.53 6.85 12.44
CA ILE A 193 1.79 6.30 11.13
C ILE A 193 0.87 5.10 10.93
N ASN A 194 -0.12 5.27 10.04
CA ASN A 194 -0.99 4.18 9.66
C ASN A 194 -0.28 3.26 8.64
N SER A 195 -0.07 2.00 9.03
CA SER A 195 0.65 1.01 8.21
C SER A 195 0.04 0.79 6.83
N ASP A 196 -1.29 0.72 6.74
CA ASP A 196 -1.99 0.47 5.47
C ASP A 196 -1.88 1.66 4.51
N VAL A 197 -2.00 2.88 5.06
CA VAL A 197 -1.86 4.13 4.28
C VAL A 197 -0.42 4.28 3.79
N PHE A 198 0.55 4.00 4.64
CA PHE A 198 1.97 4.00 4.26
C PHE A 198 2.23 2.98 3.13
N ALA A 199 1.75 1.75 3.30
CA ALA A 199 1.91 0.71 2.31
C ALA A 199 1.30 1.06 0.95
N ALA A 200 0.08 1.60 0.96
CA ALA A 200 -0.58 2.03 -0.27
C ALA A 200 0.18 3.18 -0.96
N ALA A 201 0.67 4.16 -0.19
CA ALA A 201 1.38 5.31 -0.74
C ALA A 201 2.76 4.93 -1.30
N CYS A 202 3.51 4.09 -0.58
CA CYS A 202 4.80 3.58 -1.04
C CYS A 202 4.65 2.70 -2.29
N ASN A 203 3.65 1.82 -2.35
CA ASN A 203 3.40 1.01 -3.54
C ASN A 203 3.03 1.87 -4.75
N ALA A 204 2.17 2.87 -4.57
CA ALA A 204 1.82 3.80 -5.64
C ALA A 204 3.04 4.62 -6.12
N TYR A 205 3.95 4.97 -5.22
CA TYR A 205 5.19 5.67 -5.57
C TYR A 205 6.15 4.75 -6.34
N SER A 206 6.34 3.52 -5.89
CA SER A 206 7.12 2.50 -6.59
C SER A 206 6.58 2.25 -8.01
N GLU A 207 5.27 1.99 -8.14
CA GLU A 207 4.62 1.80 -9.44
C GLU A 207 4.79 2.99 -10.38
N ALA A 208 4.70 4.22 -9.86
CA ALA A 208 4.91 5.43 -10.65
C ALA A 208 6.36 5.54 -11.15
N LEU A 209 7.34 5.21 -10.31
CA LEU A 209 8.76 5.18 -10.69
C LEU A 209 9.05 4.10 -11.73
N THR A 210 8.50 2.90 -11.57
CA THR A 210 8.61 1.81 -12.56
C THR A 210 8.04 2.25 -13.91
N LEU A 211 6.89 2.94 -13.92
CA LEU A 211 6.31 3.46 -15.15
C LEU A 211 7.13 4.60 -15.76
N GLN A 212 7.73 5.46 -14.92
CA GLN A 212 8.67 6.50 -15.38
C GLN A 212 9.89 5.86 -16.04
N PHE A 213 10.51 4.87 -15.41
CA PHE A 213 11.61 4.11 -15.99
C PHE A 213 11.24 3.52 -17.35
N ALA A 214 10.05 2.91 -17.45
CA ALA A 214 9.57 2.29 -18.68
C ALA A 214 9.44 3.24 -19.86
N ILE A 215 8.98 4.48 -19.60
CA ILE A 215 8.61 5.45 -20.64
C ILE A 215 9.72 6.47 -20.92
N CYS A 216 10.45 6.89 -19.89
CA CYS A 216 11.53 7.86 -19.97
C CYS A 216 12.91 7.22 -20.17
N GLY A 217 13.07 5.95 -19.77
CA GLY A 217 14.36 5.30 -19.61
C GLY A 217 15.16 5.84 -18.42
N ASP A 218 16.31 5.22 -18.15
CA ASP A 218 17.20 5.61 -17.05
C ASP A 218 18.67 5.65 -17.51
N PRO A 219 19.09 6.72 -18.18
CA PRO A 219 20.43 6.80 -18.75
C PRO A 219 21.54 6.99 -17.71
N ASP A 220 21.22 7.45 -16.50
CA ASP A 220 22.18 7.71 -15.42
C ASP A 220 22.10 6.73 -14.25
N GLY A 221 21.11 5.83 -14.25
CA GLY A 221 20.92 4.79 -13.25
C GLY A 221 20.18 5.29 -12.00
N THR A 222 19.75 6.56 -11.98
CA THR A 222 19.19 7.16 -10.77
C THR A 222 17.79 6.65 -10.45
N LEU A 223 16.98 6.35 -11.47
CA LEU A 223 15.65 5.77 -11.27
C LEU A 223 15.77 4.32 -10.79
N GLN A 224 16.69 3.55 -11.35
CA GLN A 224 16.98 2.18 -10.93
C GLN A 224 17.46 2.16 -9.48
N GLU A 225 18.42 3.01 -9.10
CA GLU A 225 18.89 3.09 -7.71
C GLU A 225 17.76 3.47 -6.74
N LEU A 226 16.84 4.33 -7.16
CA LEU A 226 15.69 4.74 -6.35
C LEU A 226 14.65 3.63 -6.21
N ILE A 227 14.27 2.96 -7.31
CA ILE A 227 13.37 1.79 -7.30
C ILE A 227 13.96 0.69 -6.43
N GLU A 228 15.25 0.36 -6.63
CA GLU A 228 15.96 -0.61 -5.80
C GLU A 228 15.99 -0.16 -4.34
N SER A 229 16.12 1.13 -4.02
CA SER A 229 16.07 1.56 -2.60
C SER A 229 14.70 1.36 -1.95
N LEU A 230 13.62 1.36 -2.73
CA LEU A 230 12.26 1.05 -2.26
C LEU A 230 12.00 -0.46 -2.24
N GLU A 231 12.63 -1.23 -3.14
CA GLU A 231 12.46 -2.68 -3.29
C GLU A 231 13.48 -3.52 -2.48
N PHE A 232 14.64 -2.98 -2.10
CA PHE A 232 15.74 -3.64 -1.36
C PHE A 232 15.38 -3.93 0.10
N ILE A 233 14.10 -3.90 0.46
CA ILE A 233 13.58 -4.50 1.67
C ILE A 233 13.50 -6.04 1.48
N GLU A 234 14.57 -6.68 1.00
CA GLU A 234 14.64 -8.12 0.70
C GLU A 234 14.57 -9.02 1.96
N SER A 235 14.39 -8.45 3.15
CA SER A 235 14.14 -9.18 4.39
C SER A 235 12.80 -8.84 5.08
N PHE A 236 12.07 -7.84 4.60
CA PHE A 236 10.73 -7.45 5.08
C PHE A 236 9.90 -7.04 3.87
N GLY A 237 9.65 -8.00 2.96
CA GLY A 237 9.02 -7.72 1.67
C GLY A 237 7.80 -6.80 1.78
N ASP A 238 7.64 -5.98 0.75
CA ASP A 238 6.58 -5.01 0.54
C ASP A 238 6.72 -3.73 1.37
N CYS A 239 6.11 -2.66 0.86
CA CYS A 239 6.05 -1.34 1.47
C CYS A 239 5.47 -1.35 2.90
N GLU A 240 6.26 -1.76 3.88
CA GLU A 240 5.89 -1.82 5.30
C GLU A 240 6.60 -0.71 6.08
N ILE A 241 5.96 -0.25 7.17
CA ILE A 241 6.59 0.73 8.04
C ILE A 241 7.82 0.10 8.71
N SER A 242 8.86 0.90 8.92
CA SER A 242 10.06 0.41 9.58
C SER A 242 9.81 0.12 11.06
N CYS A 243 10.68 -0.68 11.67
CA CYS A 243 10.67 -0.88 13.12
C CYS A 243 10.83 0.46 13.89
N GLU A 244 11.59 1.42 13.36
CA GLU A 244 11.72 2.76 13.96
C GLU A 244 10.37 3.50 13.99
N MET A 245 9.63 3.47 12.89
CA MET A 245 8.29 4.06 12.78
C MET A 245 7.27 3.36 13.70
N ALA A 246 7.34 2.02 13.82
CA ALA A 246 6.50 1.27 14.74
C ALA A 246 6.80 1.64 16.21
N MET A 247 8.07 1.83 16.57
CA MET A 247 8.45 2.29 17.91
C MET A 247 7.98 3.73 18.18
N GLU A 248 8.01 4.62 17.21
CA GLU A 248 7.47 5.98 17.36
C GLU A 248 5.97 5.98 17.62
N ASN A 249 5.20 5.14 16.92
CA ASN A 249 3.79 4.92 17.20
C ASN A 249 3.54 4.47 18.65
N VAL A 250 4.36 3.56 19.17
CA VAL A 250 4.27 3.07 20.55
C VAL A 250 4.56 4.18 21.55
N VAL A 251 5.60 5.00 21.32
CA VAL A 251 5.95 6.14 22.18
C VAL A 251 4.81 7.16 22.23
N GLU A 252 4.20 7.49 21.09
CA GLU A 252 3.06 8.40 21.04
C GLU A 252 1.83 7.79 21.75
N ALA A 253 1.56 6.50 21.53
CA ALA A 253 0.44 5.83 22.18
C ALA A 253 0.62 5.71 23.71
N GLU A 254 1.85 5.45 24.18
CA GLU A 254 2.18 5.44 25.62
C GLU A 254 1.98 6.83 26.24
N SER A 255 2.37 7.89 25.53
CA SER A 255 2.15 9.28 25.96
C SER A 255 0.66 9.58 26.13
N GLN A 256 -0.18 9.16 25.18
CA GLN A 256 -1.64 9.32 25.28
C GLN A 256 -2.25 8.44 26.37
N TYR A 257 -1.80 7.18 26.48
CA TYR A 257 -2.26 6.23 27.50
C TYR A 257 -1.94 6.69 28.93
N SER A 258 -0.72 7.16 29.17
CA SER A 258 -0.28 7.61 30.51
C SER A 258 -0.95 8.88 31.02
N THR A 259 -1.65 9.61 30.14
CA THR A 259 -2.40 10.83 30.47
C THR A 259 -3.90 10.66 30.27
N ALA A 260 -4.35 9.42 30.03
CA ALA A 260 -5.75 9.11 29.82
C ALA A 260 -6.58 9.32 31.10
N THR A 261 -7.81 9.78 30.91
CA THR A 261 -8.80 9.97 31.96
C THR A 261 -9.80 8.81 31.93
N ILE A 262 -10.60 8.68 32.99
CA ILE A 262 -11.74 7.74 33.06
C ILE A 262 -12.58 7.72 31.77
N GLY A 263 -12.81 8.88 31.15
CA GLY A 263 -13.60 9.02 29.93
C GLY A 263 -12.97 8.50 28.64
N ASN A 264 -11.64 8.37 28.56
CA ASN A 264 -10.95 7.96 27.33
C ASN A 264 -9.93 6.82 27.52
N TYR A 265 -9.78 6.31 28.73
CA TYR A 265 -8.79 5.29 29.06
C TYR A 265 -8.91 4.03 28.22
N ILE A 266 -10.10 3.46 28.07
CA ILE A 266 -10.30 2.24 27.28
C ILE A 266 -9.84 2.46 25.82
N GLU A 267 -10.16 3.62 25.24
CA GLU A 267 -9.71 3.99 23.89
C GLU A 267 -8.17 4.07 23.82
N LYS A 268 -7.54 4.76 24.77
CA LYS A 268 -6.07 4.93 24.75
C LYS A 268 -5.31 3.67 25.10
N CYS A 269 -5.83 2.86 26.02
CA CYS A 269 -5.28 1.56 26.40
C CYS A 269 -5.33 0.58 25.24
N THR A 270 -6.48 0.45 24.58
CA THR A 270 -6.60 -0.42 23.40
C THR A 270 -5.75 0.07 22.23
N GLN A 271 -5.62 1.38 22.03
CA GLN A 271 -4.71 1.96 21.05
C GLN A 271 -3.23 1.66 21.38
N TYR A 272 -2.84 1.75 22.64
CA TYR A 272 -1.49 1.39 23.08
C TYR A 272 -1.19 -0.10 22.85
N ALA A 273 -2.10 -0.98 23.27
CA ALA A 273 -1.99 -2.42 23.02
C ALA A 273 -1.90 -2.74 21.51
N PHE A 274 -2.65 -2.03 20.66
CA PHE A 274 -2.58 -2.18 19.21
C PHE A 274 -1.18 -1.87 18.66
N TYR A 275 -0.58 -0.75 19.06
CA TYR A 275 0.75 -0.39 18.56
C TYR A 275 1.87 -1.26 19.15
N LEU A 276 1.72 -1.73 20.40
CA LEU A 276 2.62 -2.75 20.95
C LEU A 276 2.56 -4.03 20.11
N GLN A 277 1.37 -4.50 19.72
CA GLN A 277 1.23 -5.68 18.86
C GLN A 277 1.85 -5.43 17.47
N GLN A 278 1.62 -4.26 16.87
CA GLN A 278 2.26 -3.89 15.60
C GLN A 278 3.79 -3.88 15.71
N GLN A 279 4.35 -3.42 16.84
CA GLN A 279 5.79 -3.49 17.10
C GLN A 279 6.27 -4.95 17.16
N ILE A 280 5.53 -5.87 17.80
CA ILE A 280 5.87 -7.30 17.79
C ILE A 280 5.89 -7.84 16.35
N ASP A 281 4.88 -7.51 15.56
CA ASP A 281 4.73 -8.04 14.20
C ASP A 281 5.88 -7.58 13.27
N ILE A 282 6.38 -6.34 13.47
CA ILE A 282 7.39 -5.70 12.61
C ILE A 282 8.81 -5.87 13.14
N CYS A 283 9.03 -5.61 14.43
CA CYS A 283 10.35 -5.65 15.07
C CYS A 283 10.70 -7.02 15.67
N GLY A 284 9.70 -7.85 15.94
CA GLY A 284 9.82 -9.05 16.75
C GLY A 284 9.86 -8.77 18.26
N ASP A 285 9.63 -9.83 19.04
CA ASP A 285 9.67 -9.83 20.51
C ASP A 285 10.32 -11.12 21.03
N GLU A 286 11.61 -11.30 20.76
CA GLU A 286 12.31 -12.55 21.09
C GLU A 286 12.37 -12.85 22.60
N ASP A 287 12.37 -11.81 23.45
CA ASP A 287 12.40 -11.95 24.90
C ASP A 287 10.99 -11.99 25.53
N GLY A 288 9.94 -11.75 24.75
CA GLY A 288 8.55 -11.77 25.18
C GLY A 288 8.17 -10.58 26.05
N SER A 289 9.02 -9.54 26.14
CA SER A 289 8.81 -8.41 27.04
C SER A 289 7.60 -7.56 26.62
N ILE A 290 7.39 -7.41 25.32
CA ILE A 290 6.26 -6.64 24.78
C ILE A 290 4.97 -7.44 24.97
N GLN A 291 4.97 -8.74 24.69
CA GLN A 291 3.80 -9.59 24.92
C GLN A 291 3.41 -9.61 26.40
N MET A 292 4.37 -9.69 27.32
CA MET A 292 4.07 -9.60 28.75
C MET A 292 3.46 -8.27 29.15
N LEU A 293 3.87 -7.16 28.51
CA LEU A 293 3.28 -5.85 28.74
C LEU A 293 1.82 -5.84 28.24
N ILE A 294 1.55 -6.31 27.02
CA ILE A 294 0.20 -6.42 26.48
C ILE A 294 -0.69 -7.28 27.39
N ASP A 295 -0.20 -8.44 27.83
CA ASP A 295 -0.95 -9.37 28.70
C ASP A 295 -1.22 -8.77 30.10
N SER A 296 -0.48 -7.74 30.50
CA SER A 296 -0.65 -7.04 31.77
C SER A 296 -1.52 -5.79 31.69
N LEU A 297 -1.83 -5.30 30.49
CA LEU A 297 -2.73 -4.17 30.32
C LEU A 297 -4.16 -4.61 30.60
N ASP A 298 -4.79 -3.98 31.59
CA ASP A 298 -6.22 -4.06 31.77
C ASP A 298 -6.88 -2.88 31.06
N CYS A 299 -7.45 -3.16 29.88
CA CYS A 299 -8.22 -2.19 29.11
C CYS A 299 -9.73 -2.44 29.24
N GLY A 300 -10.15 -3.17 30.29
CA GLY A 300 -11.53 -3.57 30.54
C GLY A 300 -12.34 -2.58 31.36
N ASP A 301 -13.64 -2.83 31.32
CA ASP A 301 -14.75 -2.25 32.09
C ASP A 301 -15.75 -3.40 32.15
N ASN A 302 -15.89 -4.00 33.33
CA ASN A 302 -16.37 -5.37 33.49
C ASN A 302 -17.89 -5.45 33.68
N ASP A 303 -18.46 -4.52 34.43
CA ASP A 303 -19.89 -4.22 34.58
C ASP A 303 -20.44 -3.35 33.44
N VAL A 304 -19.58 -2.63 32.70
CA VAL A 304 -19.96 -1.72 31.61
C VAL A 304 -20.67 -0.47 32.13
N ASP A 305 -20.27 -0.01 33.32
CA ASP A 305 -20.79 1.19 33.96
C ASP A 305 -20.07 2.47 33.50
N GLY A 306 -19.01 2.35 32.69
CA GLY A 306 -18.28 3.49 32.16
C GLY A 306 -17.15 4.01 33.04
N VAL A 307 -16.86 3.36 34.15
CA VAL A 307 -15.60 3.43 34.91
C VAL A 307 -14.74 2.23 34.50
N PRO A 308 -13.52 2.44 33.97
CA PRO A 308 -12.64 1.32 33.69
C PRO A 308 -12.12 0.70 34.99
N ASN A 309 -12.05 -0.63 35.08
CA ASN A 309 -11.55 -1.41 36.22
C ASN A 309 -10.34 -0.79 36.96
N VAL A 310 -9.37 -0.25 36.21
CA VAL A 310 -8.14 0.33 36.78
C VAL A 310 -8.36 1.62 37.58
N PHE A 311 -9.50 2.28 37.39
CA PHE A 311 -9.92 3.49 38.10
C PHE A 311 -10.76 3.16 39.34
N GLU A 312 -11.09 1.90 39.58
CA GLU A 312 -11.99 1.48 40.67
C GLU A 312 -11.26 0.99 41.93
N ASN A 313 -9.94 1.20 41.98
CA ASN A 313 -9.15 0.99 43.18
C ASN A 313 -9.12 2.28 44.03
N PHE A 314 -10.14 2.49 44.86
CA PHE A 314 -10.30 3.72 45.66
C PHE A 314 -9.58 3.68 47.01
N ASN A 315 -9.42 2.50 47.61
CA ASN A 315 -8.72 2.39 48.89
C ASN A 315 -7.19 2.64 48.78
N GLY A 316 -6.68 2.76 47.55
CA GLY A 316 -5.32 3.18 47.25
C GLY A 316 -4.27 2.17 47.69
N ASP A 317 -4.64 0.90 47.79
CA ASP A 317 -3.68 -0.15 48.05
C ASP A 317 -2.65 -0.22 46.91
N THR A 318 -1.42 -0.58 47.27
CA THR A 318 -0.33 -0.67 46.27
C THR A 318 -0.32 -2.03 45.56
N ALA A 319 -1.27 -2.91 45.88
CA ALA A 319 -1.39 -4.23 45.28
C ALA A 319 -2.31 -4.21 44.05
N GLY A 320 -3.17 -3.20 43.89
CA GLY A 320 -4.16 -3.12 42.83
C GLY A 320 -5.30 -4.10 43.04
N ASN A 321 -5.70 -4.36 44.29
CA ASN A 321 -6.67 -5.41 44.58
C ASN A 321 -8.12 -4.90 44.42
N LEU A 322 -8.67 -4.96 43.21
CA LEU A 322 -10.06 -4.52 42.97
C LEU A 322 -11.12 -5.31 43.76
N ASP A 323 -10.81 -6.51 44.27
CA ASP A 323 -11.77 -7.34 45.02
C ASP A 323 -12.03 -6.84 46.47
N ASP A 324 -11.35 -5.78 46.94
CA ASP A 324 -11.56 -5.23 48.29
C ASP A 324 -12.11 -3.80 48.37
N ASP A 325 -12.47 -3.22 47.23
CA ASP A 325 -13.29 -2.02 47.09
C ASP A 325 -14.75 -2.46 46.85
N ASP A 326 -15.63 -2.09 47.78
CA ASP A 326 -17.05 -2.50 47.90
C ASP A 326 -17.74 -1.38 48.70
N THR A 327 -18.13 -0.31 48.00
CA THR A 327 -18.53 0.98 48.60
C THR A 327 -19.83 0.84 49.41
N ASP A 328 -20.83 0.17 48.88
CA ASP A 328 -22.13 -0.05 49.53
C ASP A 328 -22.12 -1.22 50.55
N GLY A 329 -21.16 -2.14 50.43
CA GLY A 329 -20.98 -3.30 51.29
C GLY A 329 -21.94 -4.47 50.99
N ASP A 330 -22.48 -4.58 49.78
CA ASP A 330 -23.36 -5.68 49.38
C ASP A 330 -22.61 -7.00 49.08
N GLY A 331 -21.28 -6.89 48.86
CA GLY A 331 -20.38 -7.99 48.58
C GLY A 331 -20.09 -8.22 47.09
N ILE A 332 -20.51 -7.33 46.21
CA ILE A 332 -20.07 -7.15 44.83
C ILE A 332 -19.00 -6.04 44.87
N PRO A 333 -17.74 -6.33 44.47
CA PRO A 333 -16.75 -5.26 44.38
C PRO A 333 -17.09 -4.28 43.26
N ASN A 334 -16.72 -3.01 43.43
CA ASN A 334 -17.09 -1.91 42.53
C ASN A 334 -16.92 -2.24 41.04
N TYR A 335 -15.76 -2.79 40.64
CA TYR A 335 -15.48 -3.20 39.24
C TYR A 335 -16.34 -4.33 38.66
N LEU A 336 -17.35 -4.78 39.41
CA LEU A 336 -18.36 -5.75 39.03
C LEU A 336 -19.79 -5.29 39.39
N ASP A 337 -19.94 -4.08 39.92
CA ASP A 337 -21.19 -3.45 40.34
C ASP A 337 -21.56 -2.33 39.35
N ASP A 338 -22.85 -2.18 39.05
CA ASP A 338 -23.33 -1.10 38.16
C ASP A 338 -23.95 0.09 38.91
N ASP A 339 -24.01 0.00 40.24
CA ASP A 339 -24.53 0.99 41.19
C ASP A 339 -23.68 0.92 42.48
N ASP A 340 -22.48 1.52 42.41
CA ASP A 340 -21.38 1.32 43.36
C ASP A 340 -21.73 1.67 44.83
N ASP A 341 -22.64 2.61 45.04
CA ASP A 341 -23.06 3.10 46.36
C ASP A 341 -24.51 2.76 46.76
N ASP A 342 -25.23 2.02 45.89
CA ASP A 342 -26.63 1.57 46.03
C ASP A 342 -27.58 2.72 46.37
N ASP A 343 -27.36 3.88 45.76
CA ASP A 343 -28.19 5.07 45.92
C ASP A 343 -29.37 5.11 44.93
N GLY A 344 -29.37 4.20 43.95
CA GLY A 344 -30.43 3.97 42.98
C GLY A 344 -30.24 4.70 41.65
N VAL A 345 -29.15 5.46 41.47
CA VAL A 345 -28.70 5.94 40.17
C VAL A 345 -27.49 5.09 39.73
N LEU A 346 -27.50 4.62 38.48
CA LEU A 346 -26.40 3.77 38.01
C LEU A 346 -25.13 4.60 37.83
N THR A 347 -23.98 4.03 38.19
CA THR A 347 -22.64 4.63 38.09
C THR A 347 -22.39 5.30 36.73
N ILE A 348 -22.91 4.77 35.64
CA ILE A 348 -22.78 5.36 34.29
C ILE A 348 -23.32 6.78 34.15
N PHE A 349 -24.23 7.20 35.04
CA PHE A 349 -24.83 8.52 35.04
C PHE A 349 -24.11 9.51 35.97
N GLU A 350 -23.31 9.04 36.93
CA GLU A 350 -22.51 9.86 37.86
C GLU A 350 -21.01 9.83 37.60
N ALA A 351 -20.49 8.80 36.93
CA ALA A 351 -19.05 8.54 36.81
C ALA A 351 -18.22 9.71 36.26
N LYS A 352 -18.78 10.49 35.30
CA LYS A 352 -18.01 11.54 34.62
C LYS A 352 -18.84 12.63 33.94
N ASP A 353 -18.26 13.82 33.90
CA ASP A 353 -18.76 14.97 33.15
C ASP A 353 -18.58 14.82 31.62
N ALA A 354 -19.06 15.81 30.87
CA ALA A 354 -18.97 15.84 29.41
C ALA A 354 -17.52 15.92 28.86
N ASP A 355 -16.56 16.35 29.68
CA ASP A 355 -15.13 16.41 29.35
C ASP A 355 -14.39 15.11 29.78
N GLY A 356 -15.08 14.18 30.45
CA GLY A 356 -14.56 12.90 30.91
C GLY A 356 -13.77 12.99 32.22
N ASN A 357 -14.08 13.95 33.09
CA ASN A 357 -13.57 14.04 34.45
C ASN A 357 -14.60 13.47 35.45
N PRO A 358 -14.17 12.83 36.55
CA PRO A 358 -15.07 12.42 37.63
C PRO A 358 -15.91 13.59 38.18
N ILE A 359 -17.14 13.29 38.58
CA ILE A 359 -18.06 14.24 39.22
C ILE A 359 -17.94 14.11 40.75
N ASP A 360 -17.97 15.25 41.43
CA ASP A 360 -17.90 15.43 42.90
C ASP A 360 -18.74 16.68 43.21
N THR A 361 -20.03 16.47 43.45
CA THR A 361 -21.06 17.51 43.48
C THR A 361 -20.92 18.40 44.71
N ASP A 362 -20.66 17.83 45.88
CA ASP A 362 -20.51 18.58 47.14
C ASP A 362 -19.06 19.02 47.44
N GLY A 363 -18.07 18.43 46.76
CA GLY A 363 -16.65 18.77 46.87
C GLY A 363 -15.96 18.17 48.09
N ASP A 364 -16.49 17.11 48.70
CA ASP A 364 -15.95 16.50 49.90
C ASP A 364 -14.80 15.50 49.63
N GLY A 365 -14.70 15.03 48.38
CA GLY A 365 -13.64 14.19 47.85
C GLY A 365 -14.01 12.73 47.64
N ASP A 366 -15.20 12.32 48.04
CA ASP A 366 -15.85 11.12 47.51
C ASP A 366 -16.56 11.52 46.18
N PHE A 367 -16.49 10.68 45.16
CA PHE A 367 -17.11 11.00 43.86
C PHE A 367 -18.57 10.57 43.88
N ASP A 368 -19.43 11.22 43.11
CA ASP A 368 -20.89 10.98 43.14
C ASP A 368 -21.25 9.48 43.03
N TYR A 369 -20.64 8.73 42.10
CA TYR A 369 -20.85 7.27 41.98
C TYR A 369 -20.31 6.42 43.15
N LEU A 370 -19.77 7.03 44.20
CA LEU A 370 -19.27 6.40 45.42
C LEU A 370 -19.85 7.07 46.68
N ASP A 371 -20.75 8.03 46.51
CA ASP A 371 -21.31 8.87 47.56
C ASP A 371 -22.83 8.91 47.52
N ALA A 372 -23.44 8.06 48.35
CA ALA A 372 -24.90 7.98 48.44
C ALA A 372 -25.60 9.26 48.99
N ASP A 373 -24.88 10.37 49.23
CA ASP A 373 -25.35 11.70 49.64
C ASP A 373 -24.72 12.81 48.77
N ASP A 374 -24.77 12.67 47.43
CA ASP A 374 -24.14 13.51 46.39
C ASP A 374 -24.00 15.02 46.66
N ASP A 375 -24.99 15.66 47.28
CA ASP A 375 -25.04 17.11 47.51
C ASP A 375 -24.64 17.53 48.94
N GLY A 376 -24.36 16.55 49.80
CA GLY A 376 -23.93 16.71 51.18
C GLY A 376 -24.98 17.32 52.12
N ASP A 377 -26.28 17.22 51.80
CA ASP A 377 -27.36 17.78 52.62
C ASP A 377 -27.80 16.89 53.80
N LEU A 378 -27.30 15.65 53.88
CA LEU A 378 -27.62 14.58 54.84
C LEU A 378 -28.92 13.81 54.56
N ILE A 379 -29.48 13.92 53.37
CA ILE A 379 -30.58 13.11 52.84
C ILE A 379 -30.03 12.30 51.67
N LEU A 380 -29.76 11.02 51.92
CA LEU A 380 -29.26 10.11 50.87
C LEU A 380 -30.04 10.24 49.55
N THR A 381 -29.33 10.26 48.43
CA THR A 381 -29.83 10.40 47.05
C THR A 381 -31.08 9.54 46.78
N ILE A 382 -31.07 8.28 47.23
CA ILE A 382 -32.20 7.34 47.12
C ILE A 382 -33.52 7.85 47.73
N ASN A 383 -33.45 8.78 48.69
CA ASN A 383 -34.59 9.37 49.39
C ASN A 383 -35.04 10.72 48.80
N GLU A 384 -34.41 11.18 47.74
CA GLU A 384 -34.63 12.49 47.11
C GLU A 384 -35.38 12.39 45.78
N SER A 385 -35.78 11.17 45.39
CA SER A 385 -36.47 10.90 44.12
C SER A 385 -35.57 11.16 42.91
N SER A 386 -34.31 10.71 43.01
CA SER A 386 -33.32 10.66 41.92
C SER A 386 -33.80 9.82 40.74
N ASP A 387 -34.43 8.66 40.98
CA ASP A 387 -35.08 7.84 39.95
C ASP A 387 -36.52 7.42 40.34
N PRO A 388 -37.54 8.21 39.98
CA PRO A 388 -38.93 7.89 40.26
C PRO A 388 -39.47 6.63 39.57
N ASN A 389 -38.83 6.15 38.51
CA ASN A 389 -39.34 5.05 37.69
C ASN A 389 -38.63 3.71 37.97
N GLY A 390 -37.46 3.74 38.61
CA GLY A 390 -36.69 2.59 39.07
C GLY A 390 -35.96 1.87 37.93
N ASP A 391 -35.52 2.60 36.90
CA ASP A 391 -34.69 2.07 35.80
C ASP A 391 -33.20 2.46 35.90
N GLY A 392 -32.80 3.13 36.98
CA GLY A 392 -31.43 3.52 37.29
C GLY A 392 -30.95 4.77 36.53
N ASN A 393 -31.80 5.37 35.70
CA ASN A 393 -31.47 6.56 34.92
C ASN A 393 -32.14 7.80 35.55
N PRO A 394 -31.39 8.86 35.89
CA PRO A 394 -31.93 10.03 36.55
C PRO A 394 -32.66 11.01 35.60
N ASP A 395 -32.91 10.64 34.34
CA ASP A 395 -33.63 11.45 33.34
C ASP A 395 -35.01 11.93 33.80
N ASP A 396 -35.65 11.21 34.75
CA ASP A 396 -36.92 11.61 35.35
C ASP A 396 -36.84 12.05 36.82
N ALA A 397 -35.63 12.34 37.31
CA ALA A 397 -35.36 12.92 38.62
C ALA A 397 -36.25 14.15 38.89
N VAL A 398 -36.65 14.31 40.14
CA VAL A 398 -37.49 15.43 40.56
C VAL A 398 -36.65 16.71 40.65
N ASP A 399 -37.07 17.75 39.94
CA ASP A 399 -36.59 19.13 40.12
C ASP A 399 -37.77 19.97 40.64
N THR A 400 -37.81 20.18 41.96
CA THR A 400 -38.93 20.81 42.64
C THR A 400 -39.08 22.29 42.28
N ASP A 401 -37.99 23.00 42.00
CA ASP A 401 -37.98 24.45 41.81
C ASP A 401 -37.85 24.91 40.34
N ASN A 402 -37.62 23.94 39.44
CA ASN A 402 -37.51 24.08 37.98
C ASN A 402 -36.33 24.95 37.54
N ASP A 403 -35.21 24.89 38.24
CA ASP A 403 -33.99 25.61 37.87
C ASP A 403 -33.06 24.81 36.94
N GLY A 404 -33.34 23.51 36.75
CA GLY A 404 -32.62 22.59 35.88
C GLY A 404 -31.59 21.72 36.59
N VAL A 405 -31.47 21.79 37.92
CA VAL A 405 -30.70 20.87 38.76
C VAL A 405 -31.70 19.96 39.50
N PRO A 406 -31.57 18.62 39.39
CA PRO A 406 -32.37 17.69 40.18
C PRO A 406 -32.20 17.89 41.68
N ASP A 407 -33.24 17.60 42.46
CA ASP A 407 -33.26 17.77 43.91
C ASP A 407 -32.10 17.05 44.61
N TYR A 408 -31.68 15.87 44.12
CA TYR A 408 -30.59 15.07 44.70
C TYR A 408 -29.18 15.63 44.48
N LEU A 409 -29.04 16.69 43.69
CA LEU A 409 -27.78 17.40 43.44
C LEU A 409 -27.80 18.83 44.01
N GLN A 410 -28.70 19.14 44.97
CA GLN A 410 -28.87 20.50 45.51
C GLN A 410 -29.34 20.62 46.99
N ALA A 411 -28.39 21.00 47.85
CA ALA A 411 -28.59 21.21 49.30
C ALA A 411 -29.43 22.43 49.79
#